data_AF-A0A2R6RUI3-F1
#
_entry.id   AF-A0A2R6RUI3-F1
#
_cell.length_a   1.000
_cell.length_b   1.000
_cell.length_c   1.000
_cell.angle_alpha   90.00
_cell.angle_beta   90.00
_cell.angle_gamma   90.00
#
_symmetry.space_group_name_H-M   'P 1'
#
loop_
_entity.id
_entity.type
_entity.pdbx_description
1 polymer ?
#
loop_
_entity_poly.entity_id
_entity_poly.type
_entity_poly.pdbx_seq_one_letter_code
_entity_poly.pdbx_strand_id
1 'polypeptide(L)'
;MKRKRTKKTKITDLNVDVLKLIMISVAKSSDGAGSFARAISVCKAFTELAEDKELLKAVAFVKGSVSQYDGSFWKINGLLSKCASARNLAACNILLTYLEERIQSSEAKVTATELAMKDFAERAEAVRAVFTRARIRAAMLAAKKVRCMIDDVRMDVDEIREHVRRFRAVSTV
;
A
#
# COMPACT_ATOMS: atom_id res chain seq x y z
N MET A 1 1.44 59.35 -15.07
CA MET A 1 1.92 58.09 -15.70
C MET A 1 1.27 56.89 -15.01
N LYS A 2 0.39 56.14 -15.69
CA LYS A 2 -0.19 54.91 -15.13
C LYS A 2 0.87 53.80 -15.16
N ARG A 3 1.31 53.31 -13.99
CA ARG A 3 2.19 52.13 -13.91
C ARG A 3 1.51 50.95 -14.61
N LYS A 4 2.08 50.48 -15.73
CA LYS A 4 1.69 49.19 -16.33
C LYS A 4 1.85 48.13 -15.25
N ARG A 5 0.76 47.52 -14.79
CA ARG A 5 0.81 46.31 -13.96
C ARG A 5 1.52 45.24 -14.80
N THR A 6 2.78 44.95 -14.47
CA THR A 6 3.47 43.77 -14.99
C THR A 6 2.66 42.56 -14.54
N LYS A 7 2.15 41.76 -15.50
CA LYS A 7 1.53 40.47 -15.23
C LYS A 7 2.53 39.67 -14.39
N LYS A 8 2.16 39.28 -13.16
CA LYS A 8 2.99 38.37 -12.36
C LYS A 8 3.05 37.06 -13.14
N THR A 9 4.23 36.72 -13.66
CA THR A 9 4.50 35.42 -14.25
C THR A 9 4.53 34.38 -13.14
N LYS A 10 3.87 33.25 -13.37
CA LYS A 10 3.84 32.09 -12.48
C LYS A 10 4.90 31.09 -12.92
N ILE A 11 5.38 30.26 -12.00
CA ILE A 11 6.29 29.17 -12.34
C ILE A 11 5.70 28.26 -13.42
N THR A 12 4.39 28.02 -13.38
CA THR A 12 3.63 27.22 -14.35
C THR A 12 3.57 27.82 -15.75
N ASP A 13 3.99 29.07 -15.93
CA ASP A 13 4.06 29.71 -17.25
C ASP A 13 5.35 29.32 -18.00
N LEU A 14 6.27 28.58 -17.36
CA LEU A 14 7.46 28.02 -17.98
C LEU A 14 7.10 26.92 -19.00
N ASN A 15 8.03 26.67 -19.92
CA ASN A 15 7.94 25.53 -20.83
C ASN A 15 7.83 24.21 -20.02
N VAL A 16 6.99 23.29 -20.51
CA VAL A 16 6.72 21.99 -19.89
C VAL A 16 8.00 21.18 -19.64
N ASP A 17 8.99 21.23 -20.53
CA ASP A 17 10.27 20.54 -20.37
C ASP A 17 11.08 21.12 -19.19
N VAL A 18 11.04 22.44 -19.04
CA VAL A 18 11.69 23.13 -17.91
C VAL A 18 10.98 22.78 -16.60
N LEU A 19 9.64 22.73 -16.62
CA LEU A 19 8.85 22.29 -15.47
C LEU A 19 9.15 20.83 -15.10
N LYS A 20 9.29 19.95 -16.09
CA LYS A 20 9.67 18.55 -15.89
C LYS A 20 11.04 18.43 -15.24
N LEU A 21 12.04 19.19 -15.70
CA LEU A 21 13.37 19.21 -15.09
C LEU A 21 13.31 19.68 -13.63
N ILE A 22 12.58 20.76 -13.33
CA ILE A 22 12.38 21.25 -11.96
C ILE A 22 11.77 20.14 -11.10
N MET A 23 10.71 19.49 -11.58
CA MET A 23 10.03 18.43 -10.82
C MET A 23 10.89 17.18 -10.65
N ILE A 24 11.74 16.83 -11.61
CA ILE A 24 12.75 15.77 -11.45
C ILE A 24 13.75 16.13 -10.35
N SER A 25 14.22 17.39 -10.28
CA SER A 25 15.10 17.84 -9.20
C SER A 25 14.42 17.78 -7.83
N VAL A 26 13.14 18.17 -7.76
CA VAL A 26 12.33 18.04 -6.53
C VAL A 26 12.18 16.56 -6.14
N ALA A 27 11.84 15.71 -7.09
CA ALA A 27 11.65 14.27 -6.90
C ALA A 27 12.93 13.57 -6.44
N LYS A 28 14.12 14.03 -6.85
CA LYS A 28 15.42 13.48 -6.45
C LYS A 28 15.97 14.05 -5.13
N SER A 29 15.29 15.02 -4.52
CA SER A 29 15.74 15.63 -3.27
C SER A 29 15.75 14.62 -2.11
N SER A 30 16.35 15.01 -0.98
CA SER A 30 16.46 14.15 0.21
C SER A 30 15.10 13.70 0.76
N ASP A 31 14.07 14.55 0.71
CA ASP A 31 12.66 14.18 0.93
C ASP A 31 11.91 14.20 -0.42
N GLY A 32 12.42 13.46 -1.39
CA GLY A 32 11.94 13.46 -2.77
C GLY A 32 10.46 13.13 -2.88
N ALA A 33 10.06 11.98 -2.35
CA ALA A 33 8.68 11.54 -2.30
C ALA A 33 7.75 12.54 -1.58
N GLY A 34 8.12 13.05 -0.41
CA GLY A 34 7.30 14.00 0.34
C GLY A 34 7.18 15.35 -0.37
N SER A 35 8.29 15.87 -0.89
CA SER A 35 8.33 17.14 -1.63
C SER A 35 7.57 17.05 -2.95
N PHE A 36 7.70 15.93 -3.65
CA PHE A 36 6.97 15.67 -4.88
C PHE A 36 5.46 15.57 -4.63
N ALA A 37 5.04 14.81 -3.60
CA ALA A 37 3.63 14.70 -3.22
C ALA A 37 3.01 16.07 -2.85
N ARG A 38 3.75 16.89 -2.11
CA ARG A 38 3.34 18.27 -1.81
C ARG A 38 3.21 19.09 -3.09
N ALA A 39 4.18 19.03 -4.00
CA ALA A 39 4.17 19.78 -5.25
C ALA A 39 2.98 19.41 -6.16
N ILE A 40 2.66 18.12 -6.30
CA ILE A 40 1.53 17.69 -7.14
C ILE A 40 0.16 18.00 -6.51
N SER A 41 0.10 18.21 -5.18
CA SER A 41 -1.14 18.56 -4.48
C SER A 41 -1.54 20.03 -4.63
N VAL A 42 -0.60 20.92 -4.94
CA VAL A 42 -0.84 22.37 -4.99
C VAL A 42 -1.19 22.90 -6.37
N CYS A 43 -0.88 22.18 -7.45
CA CYS A 43 -1.08 22.70 -8.81
C CYS A 43 -1.40 21.61 -9.83
N LYS A 44 -2.44 21.86 -10.64
CA LYS A 44 -2.86 20.98 -11.74
C LYS A 44 -1.74 20.69 -12.75
N ALA A 45 -0.92 21.67 -13.10
CA ALA A 45 0.19 21.47 -14.03
C ALA A 45 1.22 20.45 -13.50
N PHE A 46 1.49 20.47 -12.19
CA PHE A 46 2.35 19.48 -11.56
C PHE A 46 1.66 18.13 -11.41
N THR A 47 0.34 18.11 -11.16
CA THR A 47 -0.45 16.87 -11.17
C THR A 47 -0.39 16.19 -12.54
N GLU A 48 -0.50 16.94 -13.64
CA GLU A 48 -0.41 16.40 -15.00
C GLU A 48 0.98 15.82 -15.30
N LEU A 49 2.06 16.48 -14.83
CA LEU A 49 3.42 15.94 -14.91
C LEU A 49 3.64 14.69 -14.04
N ALA A 50 2.80 14.45 -13.04
CA ALA A 50 2.93 13.30 -12.14
C ALA A 50 2.56 11.96 -12.78
N GLU A 51 2.03 11.97 -14.00
CA GLU A 51 1.80 10.76 -14.79
C GLU A 51 3.01 10.42 -15.69
N ASP A 52 4.03 11.28 -15.73
CA ASP A 52 5.24 11.03 -16.52
C ASP A 52 6.10 9.93 -15.89
N LYS A 53 6.37 8.87 -16.69
CA LYS A 53 7.11 7.69 -16.23
C LYS A 53 8.55 7.99 -15.80
N GLU A 54 9.25 8.88 -16.50
CA GLU A 54 10.64 9.22 -16.16
C GLU A 54 10.70 9.95 -14.82
N LEU A 55 9.71 10.80 -14.58
CA LEU A 55 9.58 11.53 -13.34
C LEU A 55 9.26 10.56 -12.18
N LEU A 56 8.25 9.70 -12.34
CA LEU A 56 7.87 8.69 -11.35
C LEU A 56 9.03 7.74 -11.00
N LYS A 57 9.85 7.38 -12.00
CA LYS A 57 11.05 6.57 -11.82
C LYS A 57 12.16 7.31 -11.05
N ALA A 58 12.21 8.63 -11.15
CA ALA A 58 13.22 9.47 -10.50
C ALA A 58 12.90 9.82 -9.04
N VAL A 59 11.67 9.54 -8.55
CA VAL A 59 11.26 9.85 -7.18
C VAL A 59 12.14 9.10 -6.17
N ALA A 60 12.82 9.85 -5.31
CA ALA A 60 13.61 9.31 -4.22
C ALA A 60 12.71 8.97 -3.04
N PHE A 61 12.77 7.71 -2.61
CA PHE A 61 12.17 7.24 -1.36
C PHE A 61 13.26 7.01 -0.34
N VAL A 62 13.14 7.60 0.85
CA VAL A 62 14.13 7.41 1.92
C VAL A 62 13.84 6.10 2.65
N LYS A 63 14.87 5.26 2.78
CA LYS A 63 14.78 4.02 3.53
C LYS A 63 14.68 4.35 5.04
N GLY A 64 13.60 3.92 5.69
CA GLY A 64 13.37 4.17 7.13
C GLY A 64 12.33 5.24 7.46
N SER A 65 11.84 6.01 6.47
CA SER A 65 10.73 6.97 6.65
C SER A 65 9.36 6.35 6.36
N VAL A 66 9.26 5.02 6.33
CA VAL A 66 8.00 4.28 6.04
C VAL A 66 6.87 4.70 6.99
N SER A 67 7.19 5.01 8.25
CA SER A 67 6.23 5.53 9.25
C SER A 67 5.87 7.01 9.09
N GLN A 68 6.58 7.77 8.24
CA GLN A 68 6.36 9.20 8.01
C GLN A 68 5.45 9.50 6.81
N TYR A 69 5.17 8.51 5.97
CA TYR A 69 4.27 8.68 4.83
C TYR A 69 2.82 8.38 5.22
N ASP A 70 1.93 9.36 5.00
CA ASP A 70 0.49 9.22 5.22
C ASP A 70 -0.08 7.96 4.54
N GLY A 71 -1.07 7.31 5.16
CA GLY A 71 -1.78 6.14 4.65
C GLY A 71 -2.28 6.30 3.19
N SER A 72 -2.53 7.53 2.76
CA SER A 72 -2.92 7.87 1.38
C SER A 72 -1.84 7.58 0.33
N PHE A 73 -0.56 7.62 0.71
CA PHE A 73 0.57 7.30 -0.18
C PHE A 73 0.55 5.84 -0.67
N TRP A 74 -0.03 4.98 0.16
CA TRP A 74 -0.05 3.51 0.05
C TRP A 74 -1.28 2.96 -0.66
N LYS A 75 -2.23 3.83 -1.03
CA LYS A 75 -3.42 3.41 -1.79
C LYS A 75 -3.01 2.87 -3.15
N ILE A 76 -3.84 2.02 -3.75
CA ILE A 76 -3.62 1.40 -5.08
C ILE A 76 -3.30 2.45 -6.17
N ASN A 77 -3.90 3.65 -6.06
CA ASN A 77 -3.65 4.79 -6.96
C ASN A 77 -2.76 5.87 -6.33
N GLY A 78 -2.14 5.57 -5.19
CA GLY A 78 -1.23 6.45 -4.47
C GLY A 78 0.12 6.58 -5.18
N LEU A 79 0.91 7.57 -4.76
CA LEU A 79 2.19 7.87 -5.40
C LEU A 79 3.15 6.67 -5.39
N LEU A 80 3.19 5.89 -4.30
CA LEU A 80 4.06 4.72 -4.21
C LEU A 80 3.73 3.69 -5.29
N SER A 81 2.45 3.37 -5.45
CA SER A 81 1.99 2.42 -6.47
C SER A 81 2.29 2.92 -7.88
N LYS A 82 2.06 4.21 -8.15
CA LYS A 82 2.43 4.83 -9.44
C LYS A 82 3.93 4.74 -9.72
N CYS A 83 4.78 5.04 -8.73
CA CYS A 83 6.23 4.92 -8.85
C CYS A 83 6.66 3.46 -9.07
N ALA A 84 6.07 2.50 -8.35
CA ALA A 84 6.35 1.08 -8.54
C ALA A 84 5.97 0.61 -9.95
N SER A 85 4.80 1.02 -10.47
CA SER A 85 4.40 0.75 -11.85
C SER A 85 5.32 1.39 -12.90
N ALA A 86 5.94 2.53 -12.57
CA ALA A 86 6.97 3.17 -13.39
C ALA A 86 8.38 2.51 -13.24
N ARG A 87 8.47 1.36 -12.56
CA ARG A 87 9.72 0.62 -12.28
C ARG A 87 10.71 1.39 -11.40
N ASN A 88 10.22 2.19 -10.46
CA ASN A 88 11.04 2.76 -9.42
C ASN A 88 11.42 1.67 -8.39
N LEU A 89 12.68 1.23 -8.42
CA LEU A 89 13.17 0.13 -7.57
C LEU A 89 12.99 0.39 -6.07
N ALA A 90 13.14 1.64 -5.62
CA ALA A 90 12.94 1.98 -4.22
C ALA A 90 11.46 1.83 -3.81
N ALA A 91 10.54 2.33 -4.65
CA ALA A 91 9.10 2.14 -4.45
C ALA A 91 8.70 0.67 -4.47
N CYS A 92 9.24 -0.11 -5.42
CA CYS A 92 9.04 -1.54 -5.51
C CYS A 92 9.46 -2.26 -4.23
N ASN A 93 10.69 -1.99 -3.75
CA ASN A 93 11.21 -2.62 -2.54
C ASN A 93 10.37 -2.28 -1.31
N ILE A 94 9.97 -1.01 -1.16
CA ILE A 94 9.11 -0.57 -0.05
C ILE A 94 7.75 -1.27 -0.08
N LEU A 95 7.12 -1.35 -1.26
CA LEU A 95 5.83 -2.01 -1.43
C LEU A 95 5.92 -3.51 -1.15
N LEU A 96 7.00 -4.16 -1.59
CA LEU A 96 7.27 -5.56 -1.30
C LEU A 96 7.42 -5.81 0.21
N THR A 97 8.25 -5.03 0.90
CA THR A 97 8.44 -5.17 2.35
C THR A 97 7.12 -4.97 3.11
N TYR A 98 6.35 -3.94 2.76
CA TYR A 98 5.05 -3.70 3.38
C TYR A 98 4.07 -4.86 3.17
N LEU A 99 4.00 -5.43 1.96
CA LEU A 99 3.15 -6.58 1.68
C LEU A 99 3.61 -7.83 2.43
N GLU A 100 4.92 -8.06 2.55
CA GLU A 100 5.49 -9.16 3.32
C GLU A 100 5.15 -9.05 4.82
N GLU A 101 5.31 -7.86 5.42
CA GLU A 101 4.91 -7.61 6.81
C GLU A 101 3.41 -7.84 7.04
N ARG A 102 2.57 -7.41 6.08
CA ARG A 102 1.13 -7.65 6.15
C ARG A 102 0.78 -9.12 6.05
N ILE A 103 1.43 -9.87 5.15
CA ILE A 103 1.25 -11.32 5.03
C ILE A 103 1.61 -11.98 6.37
N GLN A 104 2.78 -11.68 6.92
CA GLN A 104 3.21 -12.25 8.21
C GLN A 104 2.24 -11.93 9.35
N SER A 105 1.75 -10.69 9.42
CA SER A 105 0.76 -10.27 10.41
C SER A 105 -0.57 -11.02 10.26
N SER A 106 -1.05 -11.19 9.02
CA SER A 106 -2.27 -11.94 8.74
C SER A 106 -2.13 -13.42 9.08
N GLU A 107 -1.00 -14.05 8.72
CA GLU A 107 -0.72 -15.45 9.05
C GLU A 107 -0.68 -15.68 10.57
N ALA A 108 -0.02 -14.79 11.32
CA ALA A 108 0.00 -14.87 12.78
C ALA A 108 -1.41 -14.82 13.40
N LYS A 109 -2.30 -13.97 12.85
CA LYS A 109 -3.70 -13.89 13.29
C LYS A 109 -4.48 -15.16 12.94
N VAL A 110 -4.27 -15.72 11.76
CA VAL A 110 -4.87 -17.00 11.34
C VAL A 110 -4.46 -18.10 12.31
N THR A 111 -3.16 -18.26 12.57
CA THR A 111 -2.65 -19.29 13.49
C THR A 111 -3.21 -19.12 14.91
N ALA A 112 -3.26 -17.89 15.44
CA ALA A 112 -3.85 -17.62 16.75
C ALA A 112 -5.34 -17.99 16.79
N THR A 113 -6.09 -17.71 15.72
CA THR A 113 -7.52 -18.04 15.62
C THR A 113 -7.74 -19.55 15.52
N GLU A 114 -6.89 -20.26 14.77
CA GLU A 114 -6.94 -21.72 14.69
C GLU A 114 -6.66 -22.39 16.04
N LEU A 115 -5.68 -21.90 16.80
CA LEU A 115 -5.40 -22.37 18.16
C LEU A 115 -6.59 -22.12 19.10
N ALA A 116 -7.19 -20.93 19.06
CA ALA A 116 -8.38 -20.61 19.83
C ALA A 116 -9.57 -21.50 19.45
N MET A 117 -9.74 -21.81 18.17
CA MET A 117 -10.76 -22.74 17.70
C MET A 117 -10.54 -24.16 18.20
N LYS A 118 -9.28 -24.62 18.28
CA LYS A 118 -8.93 -25.93 18.83
C LYS A 118 -9.24 -26.01 20.32
N ASP A 119 -8.81 -25.02 21.12
CA ASP A 119 -9.14 -24.93 22.55
C ASP A 119 -10.66 -24.86 22.77
N PHE A 120 -11.37 -24.08 21.95
CA PHE A 120 -12.84 -24.05 22.00
C PHE A 120 -13.47 -25.42 21.73
N ALA A 121 -12.98 -26.15 20.73
CA ALA A 121 -13.49 -27.49 20.41
C ALA A 121 -13.23 -28.49 21.56
N GLU A 122 -12.05 -28.46 22.16
CA GLU A 122 -11.70 -29.30 23.32
C GLU A 122 -12.59 -29.00 24.53
N ARG A 123 -12.78 -27.71 24.85
CA ARG A 123 -13.69 -27.28 25.93
C ARG A 123 -15.14 -27.65 25.64
N ALA A 124 -15.59 -27.46 24.40
CA ALA A 124 -16.95 -27.81 23.99
C ALA A 124 -17.23 -29.32 24.12
N GLU A 125 -16.24 -30.17 23.83
CA GLU A 125 -16.34 -31.61 24.05
C GLU A 125 -16.41 -31.95 25.55
N ALA A 126 -15.60 -31.29 26.39
CA ALA A 126 -15.60 -31.52 27.84
C ALA A 126 -16.96 -31.22 28.51
N VAL A 127 -17.72 -30.26 27.98
CA VAL A 127 -19.06 -29.92 28.49
C VAL A 127 -20.21 -30.47 27.62
N ARG A 128 -19.91 -31.35 26.66
CA ARG A 128 -20.88 -31.86 25.68
C ARG A 128 -22.06 -32.56 26.31
N ALA A 129 -21.84 -33.29 27.41
CA ALA A 129 -22.88 -33.99 28.15
C ALA A 129 -23.89 -33.04 28.82
N VAL A 130 -23.50 -31.78 29.07
CA VAL A 130 -24.31 -30.75 29.75
C VAL A 130 -25.05 -29.87 28.73
N PHE A 131 -24.58 -29.82 27.48
CA PHE A 131 -25.21 -29.00 26.46
C PHE A 131 -26.43 -29.66 25.81
N THR A 132 -27.45 -28.83 25.57
CA THR A 132 -28.59 -29.23 24.74
C THR A 132 -28.16 -29.39 23.29
N ARG A 133 -28.85 -30.26 22.55
CA ARG A 133 -28.60 -30.52 21.12
C ARG A 133 -28.61 -29.24 20.26
N ALA A 134 -29.45 -28.26 20.62
CA ALA A 134 -29.51 -26.96 19.97
C ALA A 134 -28.23 -26.14 20.18
N ARG A 135 -27.68 -26.12 21.41
CA ARG A 135 -26.42 -25.42 21.72
C ARG A 135 -25.22 -26.04 21.01
N ILE A 136 -25.16 -27.37 20.93
CA ILE A 136 -24.11 -28.07 20.18
C ILE A 136 -24.17 -27.69 18.69
N ARG A 137 -25.37 -27.68 18.08
CA ARG A 137 -25.54 -27.25 16.68
C ARG A 137 -25.11 -25.80 16.46
N ALA A 138 -25.50 -24.89 17.35
CA ALA A 138 -25.11 -23.48 17.25
C ALA A 138 -23.59 -23.28 17.34
N ALA A 139 -22.92 -23.98 18.26
CA ALA A 139 -21.47 -23.97 18.40
C ALA A 139 -20.76 -24.51 17.15
N MET A 140 -21.23 -25.62 16.59
CA MET A 140 -20.67 -26.18 15.35
C MET A 140 -20.84 -25.23 14.16
N LEU A 141 -22.00 -24.57 14.03
CA LEU A 141 -22.25 -23.59 12.98
C LEU A 141 -21.34 -22.36 13.12
N ALA A 142 -21.16 -21.86 14.34
CA ALA A 142 -20.23 -20.76 14.62
C ALA A 142 -18.79 -21.14 14.27
N ALA A 143 -18.33 -22.33 14.70
CA ALA A 143 -17.01 -22.83 14.36
C ALA A 143 -16.81 -22.99 12.85
N LYS A 144 -17.81 -23.52 12.13
CA LYS A 144 -17.77 -23.61 10.67
C LYS A 144 -17.64 -22.22 10.02
N LYS A 145 -18.40 -21.23 10.50
CA LYS A 145 -18.34 -19.86 9.98
C LYS A 145 -16.95 -19.24 10.17
N VAL A 146 -16.36 -19.38 11.37
CA VAL A 146 -15.00 -18.88 11.65
C VAL A 146 -13.97 -19.58 10.74
N ARG A 147 -14.12 -20.89 10.52
CA ARG A 147 -13.25 -21.62 9.60
C ARG A 147 -13.32 -21.09 8.17
N CYS A 148 -14.53 -20.87 7.64
CA CYS A 148 -14.69 -20.26 6.32
C CYS A 148 -14.00 -18.88 6.23
N MET A 149 -14.14 -18.04 7.26
CA MET A 149 -13.46 -16.74 7.29
C MET A 149 -11.93 -16.87 7.32
N ILE A 150 -11.39 -17.89 7.99
CA ILE A 150 -9.94 -18.17 7.97
C ILE A 150 -9.50 -18.59 6.58
N ASP A 151 -10.26 -19.45 5.91
CA ASP A 151 -9.97 -19.92 4.56
C ASP A 151 -9.99 -18.76 3.55
N ASP A 152 -10.95 -17.85 3.66
CA ASP A 152 -11.03 -16.63 2.84
C ASP A 152 -9.76 -15.76 3.03
N VAL A 153 -9.34 -15.53 4.27
CA VAL A 153 -8.11 -14.75 4.57
C VAL A 153 -6.86 -15.44 4.03
N ARG A 154 -6.80 -16.78 4.06
CA ARG A 154 -5.69 -17.53 3.47
C ARG A 154 -5.64 -17.37 1.96
N MET A 155 -6.78 -17.46 1.29
CA MET A 155 -6.86 -17.25 -0.16
C MET A 155 -6.36 -15.85 -0.54
N ASP A 156 -6.79 -14.82 0.17
CA ASP A 156 -6.31 -13.45 -0.06
C ASP A 156 -4.79 -13.33 0.14
N VAL A 157 -4.24 -13.95 1.19
CA VAL A 157 -2.80 -13.96 1.47
C VAL A 157 -2.02 -14.65 0.34
N ASP A 158 -2.51 -15.78 -0.16
CA ASP A 158 -1.85 -16.50 -1.25
C ASP A 158 -1.94 -15.75 -2.58
N GLU A 159 -3.04 -15.07 -2.86
CA GLU A 159 -3.18 -14.20 -4.02
C GLU A 159 -2.18 -13.03 -3.97
N ILE A 160 -2.06 -12.35 -2.83
CA ILE A 160 -1.08 -11.27 -2.62
C ILE A 160 0.34 -11.80 -2.77
N ARG A 161 0.64 -12.98 -2.20
CA ARG A 161 1.96 -13.63 -2.31
C ARG A 161 2.33 -13.94 -3.76
N GLU A 162 1.37 -14.42 -4.54
CA GLU A 162 1.59 -14.72 -5.95
C GLU A 162 1.80 -13.46 -6.78
N HIS A 163 1.05 -12.39 -6.50
CA HIS A 163 1.30 -11.07 -7.08
C HIS A 163 2.72 -10.56 -6.75
N VAL A 164 3.14 -10.69 -5.49
CA VAL A 164 4.49 -10.33 -5.04
C VAL A 164 5.57 -11.13 -5.79
N ARG A 165 5.39 -12.45 -5.96
CA ARG A 165 6.33 -13.28 -6.72
C ARG A 165 6.45 -12.85 -8.18
N ARG A 166 5.32 -12.65 -8.86
CA ARG A 166 5.30 -12.20 -10.27
C ARG A 166 6.00 -10.85 -10.41
N PHE A 167 5.76 -9.95 -9.47
CA PHE A 167 6.38 -8.62 -9.48
C PHE A 167 7.90 -8.68 -9.30
N ARG A 168 8.40 -9.57 -8.43
CA ARG A 168 9.85 -9.83 -8.28
C ARG A 168 10.48 -10.37 -9.57
N ALA A 169 9.82 -11.31 -10.24
CA ALA A 169 10.31 -11.91 -11.49
C ALA A 169 10.44 -10.90 -12.64
N VAL A 170 9.55 -9.90 -12.70
CA VAL A 170 9.60 -8.82 -13.70
C VAL A 170 10.70 -7.80 -13.41
N SER A 171 11.17 -7.71 -12.16
CA SER A 171 12.19 -6.75 -11.73
C SER A 171 13.63 -7.23 -11.95
N THR A 172 13.82 -8.50 -12.33
CA THR A 172 15.12 -9.16 -12.59
C THR A 172 15.52 -9.18 -14.08
N VAL A 173 14.75 -8.53 -14.97
CA VAL A 173 15.02 -8.39 -16.41
C VAL A 173 15.19 -6.93 -16.77
#